data_AF-A0A499UJZ3-F1
#
_entry.id   AF-A0A499UJZ3-F1
#
_cell.length_a   1.000
_cell.length_b   1.000
_cell.length_c   1.000
_cell.angle_alpha   90.00
_cell.angle_beta   90.00
_cell.angle_gamma   90.00
#
_symmetry.space_group_name_H-M   'P 1'
#
loop_
_entity.id
_entity.type
_entity.pdbx_description
1 polymer ?
#
loop_
_entity_poly.entity_id
_entity_poly.type
_entity_poly.pdbx_seq_one_letter_code
_entity_poly.pdbx_strand_id
1 'polypeptide(L)'
;MDGLLAYTADDRWEGNKRPHNTATVLELMGVTPAAERALWHFLLSVDWVTRVNTGRRAPDDLLPLLLGDPRAAQVSMYADWLWLRPLDVPQLLETRTYPVEGSLVLELHDAAGLAGGRYFLEAGPDGAACATTGRPADLTMDIGELGTLWLGDESAARLASLGRIAEERPGAAALADRLLRTPRRPWCPDSF
;
A
#
# COMPACT_ATOMS: atom_id res chain seq x y z
N MET A 1 -9.29 -23.97 1.62
CA MET A 1 -10.27 -22.90 1.95
C MET A 1 -9.65 -21.64 1.40
N ASP A 2 -10.27 -21.07 0.37
CA ASP A 2 -9.60 -20.06 -0.48
C ASP A 2 -10.02 -18.63 -0.13
N GLY A 3 -10.83 -18.49 0.92
CA GLY A 3 -11.23 -17.21 1.50
C GLY A 3 -12.15 -17.37 2.71
N LEU A 4 -12.36 -16.25 3.41
CA LEU A 4 -13.20 -16.10 4.59
C LEU A 4 -13.97 -14.78 4.49
N LEU A 5 -15.24 -14.80 4.90
CA LEU A 5 -16.06 -13.61 5.13
C LEU A 5 -16.76 -13.74 6.48
N ALA A 6 -16.54 -12.77 7.36
CA ALA A 6 -17.31 -12.55 8.58
C ALA A 6 -18.04 -11.21 8.48
N TYR A 7 -19.34 -11.20 8.74
CA TYR A 7 -20.16 -9.98 8.72
C TYR A 7 -21.28 -10.03 9.76
N THR A 8 -21.79 -8.87 10.13
CA THR A 8 -23.05 -8.71 10.86
C THR A 8 -24.08 -8.02 9.98
N ALA A 9 -25.35 -8.20 10.26
CA ALA A 9 -26.43 -7.43 9.66
C ALA A 9 -27.32 -6.89 10.77
N ASP A 10 -27.73 -5.63 10.65
CA ASP A 10 -28.76 -5.07 11.52
C ASP A 10 -30.17 -5.50 11.06
N ASP A 11 -31.15 -5.22 11.91
CA ASP A 11 -32.57 -5.55 11.69
C ASP A 11 -33.41 -4.27 11.71
N ARG A 12 -33.19 -3.39 10.73
CA ARG A 12 -33.82 -2.07 10.65
C ARG A 12 -34.95 -2.05 9.61
N TRP A 13 -36.16 -1.92 10.11
CA TRP A 13 -37.38 -1.81 9.30
C TRP A 13 -38.04 -0.43 9.44
N GLU A 14 -38.42 0.17 8.33
CA GLU A 14 -39.01 1.51 8.29
C GLU A 14 -40.39 1.53 7.60
N GLY A 15 -41.24 2.48 8.01
CA GLY A 15 -42.58 2.66 7.46
C GLY A 15 -43.38 1.36 7.44
N ASN A 16 -43.91 0.97 6.27
CA ASN A 16 -44.67 -0.25 6.05
C ASN A 16 -43.78 -1.49 5.90
N LYS A 17 -42.94 -1.79 6.91
CA LYS A 17 -41.99 -2.93 6.89
C LYS A 17 -41.07 -2.94 5.68
N ARG A 18 -40.54 -1.78 5.28
CA ARG A 18 -39.49 -1.70 4.26
C ARG A 18 -38.13 -1.96 4.91
N PRO A 19 -37.30 -2.86 4.38
CA PRO A 19 -35.99 -3.11 4.94
C PRO A 19 -35.05 -1.94 4.65
N HIS A 20 -34.24 -1.57 5.64
CA HIS A 20 -33.19 -0.57 5.52
C HIS A 20 -31.90 -1.08 6.16
N ASN A 21 -31.66 -2.39 5.98
CA ASN A 21 -30.61 -3.09 6.70
C ASN A 21 -29.22 -2.76 6.11
N THR A 22 -28.22 -2.72 6.97
CA THR A 22 -26.80 -2.61 6.64
C THR A 22 -26.07 -3.89 7.01
N ALA A 23 -25.39 -4.51 6.04
CA ALA A 23 -24.41 -5.55 6.34
C ALA A 23 -23.04 -4.91 6.60
N THR A 24 -22.43 -5.20 7.74
CA THR A 24 -21.10 -4.70 8.13
C THR A 24 -20.08 -5.81 8.08
N VAL A 25 -19.08 -5.68 7.21
CA VAL A 25 -17.97 -6.62 7.09
C VAL A 25 -17.05 -6.47 8.31
N LEU A 26 -16.82 -7.58 8.99
CA LEU A 26 -15.84 -7.69 10.07
C LEU A 26 -14.48 -8.12 9.53
N GLU A 27 -14.48 -9.08 8.61
CA GLU A 27 -13.29 -9.62 7.97
C GLU A 27 -13.65 -10.15 6.58
N LEU A 28 -12.83 -9.85 5.58
CA LEU A 28 -12.96 -10.41 4.24
C LEU A 28 -11.57 -10.61 3.63
N MET A 29 -11.21 -11.87 3.43
CA MET A 29 -9.95 -12.28 2.83
C MET A 29 -10.19 -13.30 1.73
N GLY A 30 -9.61 -13.06 0.55
CA GLY A 30 -9.53 -14.03 -0.53
C GLY A 30 -8.07 -14.34 -0.84
N VAL A 31 -7.70 -15.61 -0.86
CA VAL A 31 -6.36 -16.07 -1.27
C VAL A 31 -6.18 -15.89 -2.78
N THR A 32 -7.29 -15.88 -3.53
CA THR A 32 -7.29 -15.61 -4.97
C THR A 32 -8.26 -14.48 -5.31
N PRO A 33 -8.04 -13.75 -6.42
CA PRO A 33 -8.99 -12.75 -6.89
C PRO A 33 -10.39 -13.33 -7.17
N ALA A 34 -10.48 -14.60 -7.59
CA ALA A 34 -11.76 -15.26 -7.81
C ALA A 34 -12.53 -15.49 -6.51
N ALA A 35 -11.84 -15.91 -5.44
CA ALA A 35 -12.44 -16.07 -4.13
C ALA A 35 -12.92 -14.72 -3.57
N GLU A 36 -12.10 -13.67 -3.65
CA GLU A 36 -12.49 -12.31 -3.20
C GLU A 36 -13.76 -11.82 -3.92
N ARG A 37 -13.83 -11.97 -5.25
CA ARG A 37 -15.04 -11.61 -6.02
C ARG A 37 -16.26 -12.43 -5.60
N ALA A 38 -16.10 -13.74 -5.38
CA ALA A 38 -17.22 -14.60 -4.97
C ALA A 38 -17.76 -14.20 -3.60
N LEU A 39 -16.89 -13.85 -2.64
CA LEU A 39 -17.29 -13.36 -1.32
C LEU A 39 -18.06 -12.03 -1.41
N TRP A 40 -17.59 -11.11 -2.26
CA TRP A 40 -18.32 -9.86 -2.52
C TRP A 40 -19.68 -10.10 -3.17
N HIS A 41 -19.75 -10.95 -4.20
CA HIS A 41 -21.02 -11.29 -4.85
C HIS A 41 -22.01 -11.92 -3.87
N PHE A 42 -21.55 -12.83 -3.00
CA PHE A 42 -22.38 -13.39 -1.96
C PHE A 42 -22.94 -12.29 -1.05
N LEU A 43 -22.09 -11.43 -0.47
CA LEU A 43 -22.53 -10.39 0.45
C LEU A 43 -23.51 -9.39 -0.19
N LEU A 44 -23.29 -9.03 -1.45
CA LEU A 44 -24.15 -8.13 -2.23
C LEU A 44 -25.47 -8.79 -2.66
N SER A 45 -25.58 -10.11 -2.57
CA SER A 45 -26.80 -10.87 -2.87
C SER A 45 -27.67 -11.16 -1.65
N VAL A 46 -27.25 -10.73 -0.45
CA VAL A 46 -28.04 -10.93 0.78
C VAL A 46 -29.32 -10.11 0.71
N ASP A 47 -30.46 -10.79 0.72
CA ASP A 47 -31.77 -10.15 0.68
C ASP A 47 -31.97 -9.18 1.84
N TRP A 48 -32.76 -8.12 1.58
CA TRP A 48 -33.11 -7.04 2.51
C TRP A 48 -31.95 -6.17 3.00
N VAL A 49 -30.71 -6.45 2.59
CA VAL A 49 -29.57 -5.54 2.77
C VAL A 49 -29.66 -4.45 1.71
N THR A 50 -29.75 -3.21 2.17
CA THR A 50 -29.78 -2.02 1.30
C THR A 50 -28.43 -1.31 1.21
N ARG A 51 -27.54 -1.59 2.17
CA ARG A 51 -26.20 -1.00 2.26
C ARG A 51 -25.19 -2.02 2.75
N VAL A 52 -24.01 -2.02 2.14
CA VAL A 52 -22.84 -2.75 2.66
C VAL A 52 -21.84 -1.74 3.20
N ASN A 53 -21.43 -1.92 4.45
CA ASN A 53 -20.27 -1.26 5.03
C ASN A 53 -19.11 -2.25 5.01
N THR A 54 -18.09 -1.96 4.20
CA THR A 54 -16.94 -2.85 3.98
C THR A 54 -15.93 -2.83 5.13
N GLY A 55 -16.07 -1.89 6.06
CA GLY A 55 -15.00 -1.58 7.00
C GLY A 55 -13.76 -1.03 6.28
N ARG A 56 -12.60 -1.23 6.88
CA ARG A 56 -11.30 -0.79 6.36
C ARG A 56 -10.87 -1.70 5.20
N ARG A 57 -10.46 -1.11 4.09
CA ARG A 57 -10.05 -1.82 2.88
C ARG A 57 -8.74 -1.27 2.34
N ALA A 58 -8.09 -2.07 1.50
CA ALA A 58 -6.91 -1.64 0.77
C ALA A 58 -7.24 -0.38 -0.06
N PRO A 59 -6.31 0.58 -0.18
CA PRO A 59 -6.58 1.78 -0.96
C PRO A 59 -6.79 1.53 -2.47
N ASP A 60 -6.39 0.37 -2.98
CA ASP A 60 -6.64 -0.14 -4.34
C ASP A 60 -7.60 -1.34 -4.36
N ASP A 61 -8.54 -1.39 -3.40
CA ASP A 61 -9.54 -2.45 -3.34
C ASP A 61 -10.26 -2.66 -4.68
N LEU A 62 -10.56 -3.92 -5.00
CA LEU A 62 -11.20 -4.28 -6.26
C LEU A 62 -12.71 -3.98 -6.28
N LEU A 63 -13.35 -3.86 -5.11
CA LEU A 63 -14.80 -3.73 -5.00
C LEU A 63 -15.38 -2.57 -5.82
N PRO A 64 -14.81 -1.34 -5.81
CA PRO A 64 -15.33 -0.25 -6.64
C PRO A 64 -15.31 -0.54 -8.14
N LEU A 65 -14.41 -1.41 -8.59
CA LEU A 65 -14.29 -1.85 -9.99
C LEU A 65 -15.12 -3.10 -10.30
N LEU A 66 -15.58 -3.82 -9.27
CA LEU A 66 -16.43 -5.01 -9.41
C LEU A 66 -17.89 -4.63 -9.69
N LEU A 67 -18.32 -3.44 -9.24
CA LEU A 67 -19.68 -2.96 -9.42
C LEU A 67 -19.85 -2.30 -10.80
N GLY A 68 -20.97 -2.57 -11.47
CA GLY A 68 -21.29 -1.96 -12.76
C GLY A 68 -21.53 -0.44 -12.69
N ASP A 69 -21.87 0.08 -11.50
CA ASP A 69 -21.97 1.51 -11.23
C ASP A 69 -20.77 1.97 -10.38
N PRO A 70 -19.87 2.83 -10.91
CA PRO A 70 -18.69 3.31 -10.18
C PRO A 70 -19.05 4.19 -8.97
N ARG A 71 -20.31 4.63 -8.84
CA ARG A 71 -20.77 5.43 -7.70
C ARG A 71 -21.37 4.58 -6.58
N ALA A 72 -21.52 3.28 -6.77
CA ALA A 72 -22.14 2.39 -5.80
C ALA A 72 -21.22 2.07 -4.60
N ALA A 73 -19.90 2.00 -4.82
CA ALA A 73 -18.90 1.85 -3.76
C ALA A 73 -18.19 3.18 -3.50
N GLN A 74 -18.70 3.95 -2.54
CA GLN A 74 -18.12 5.25 -2.17
C GLN A 74 -17.12 5.10 -1.04
N VAL A 75 -15.92 5.66 -1.23
CA VAL A 75 -14.93 5.79 -0.16
C VAL A 75 -15.43 6.84 0.82
N SER A 76 -15.82 6.42 2.02
CA SER A 76 -16.33 7.31 3.07
C SER A 76 -15.24 7.91 3.95
N MET A 77 -14.06 7.30 3.99
CA MET A 77 -12.93 7.74 4.82
C MET A 77 -11.62 7.30 4.16
N TYR A 78 -10.61 8.17 4.22
CA TYR A 78 -9.24 7.88 3.78
C TYR A 78 -8.28 8.41 4.83
N ALA A 79 -7.43 7.52 5.37
CA ALA A 79 -6.51 7.83 6.47
C ALA A 79 -5.24 6.98 6.33
N ASP A 80 -4.20 7.40 7.05
CA ASP A 80 -2.99 6.61 7.27
C ASP A 80 -3.28 5.35 8.10
N TRP A 81 -2.37 4.38 8.03
CA TRP A 81 -2.53 3.09 8.72
C TRP A 81 -1.21 2.56 9.30
N LEU A 82 -0.27 2.19 8.43
CA LEU A 82 1.03 1.63 8.84
C LEU A 82 2.14 2.67 8.65
N TRP A 83 2.93 2.86 9.71
CA TRP A 83 4.05 3.80 9.74
C TRP A 83 5.35 3.01 9.86
N LEU A 84 6.33 3.30 9.01
CA LEU A 84 7.60 2.56 8.95
C LEU A 84 8.78 3.43 9.36
N ARG A 85 9.67 2.83 10.15
CA ARG A 85 10.96 3.40 10.54
C ARG A 85 12.07 2.43 10.14
N PRO A 86 12.77 2.66 9.02
CA PRO A 86 13.97 1.92 8.69
C PRO A 86 15.03 2.07 9.79
N LEU A 87 15.65 0.95 10.19
CA LEU A 87 16.70 0.89 11.21
C LEU A 87 17.99 0.25 10.68
N ASP A 88 17.85 -0.81 9.87
CA ASP A 88 18.95 -1.42 9.13
C ASP A 88 18.67 -1.25 7.63
N VAL A 89 19.24 -0.21 7.03
CA VAL A 89 18.97 0.17 5.63
C VAL A 89 19.49 -0.89 4.64
N PRO A 90 20.74 -1.39 4.76
CA PRO A 90 21.21 -2.50 3.95
C PRO A 90 20.29 -3.71 4.01
N GLN A 91 20.01 -4.23 5.20
CA GLN A 91 19.20 -5.43 5.35
C GLN A 91 17.77 -5.20 4.85
N LEU A 92 17.18 -4.04 5.14
CA LEU A 92 15.87 -3.68 4.62
C LEU A 92 15.87 -3.82 3.10
N LEU A 93 16.73 -3.06 2.40
CA LEU A 93 16.76 -2.99 0.94
C LEU A 93 17.09 -4.35 0.28
N GLU A 94 17.89 -5.20 0.91
CA GLU A 94 18.23 -6.54 0.40
C GLU A 94 17.08 -7.56 0.53
N THR A 95 16.13 -7.36 1.45
CA THR A 95 15.05 -8.34 1.70
C THR A 95 13.88 -8.26 0.74
N ARG A 96 13.73 -7.16 0.00
CA ARG A 96 12.65 -7.01 -0.99
C ARG A 96 13.08 -7.49 -2.37
N THR A 97 12.08 -7.73 -3.21
CA THR A 97 12.28 -7.97 -4.64
C THR A 97 12.14 -6.68 -5.45
N TYR A 98 12.75 -6.68 -6.63
CA TYR A 98 12.75 -5.56 -7.57
C TYR A 98 12.39 -6.05 -8.97
N PRO A 99 11.47 -5.38 -9.69
CA PRO A 99 10.97 -5.88 -10.98
C PRO A 99 11.93 -5.61 -12.15
N VAL A 100 12.90 -4.70 -11.97
CA VAL A 100 13.84 -4.26 -13.00
C VAL A 100 15.22 -4.12 -12.42
N GLU A 101 16.23 -4.25 -13.28
CA GLU A 101 17.61 -3.95 -12.92
C GLU A 101 17.83 -2.43 -12.77
N GLY A 102 18.62 -2.05 -11.77
CA GLY A 102 19.01 -0.66 -11.56
C GLY A 102 19.90 -0.47 -10.34
N SER A 103 20.57 0.68 -10.29
CA SER A 103 21.40 1.06 -9.17
C SER A 103 21.16 2.50 -8.74
N LEU A 104 21.16 2.74 -7.43
CA LEU A 104 20.95 4.06 -6.84
C LEU A 104 21.90 4.28 -5.67
N VAL A 105 22.41 5.49 -5.54
CA VAL A 105 23.06 5.95 -4.31
C VAL A 105 22.08 6.82 -3.51
N LEU A 106 21.69 6.38 -2.32
CA LEU A 106 20.78 7.08 -1.43
C LEU A 106 21.58 7.75 -0.31
N GLU A 107 21.46 9.07 -0.17
CA GLU A 107 21.89 9.81 1.04
C GLU A 107 20.68 9.96 1.96
N LEU A 108 20.77 9.39 3.16
CA LEU A 108 19.70 9.40 4.14
C LEU A 108 20.11 10.25 5.33
N HIS A 109 19.35 11.32 5.56
CA HIS A 109 19.43 12.08 6.79
C HIS A 109 18.61 11.38 7.88
N ASP A 110 19.19 11.26 9.07
CA ASP A 110 18.50 10.74 10.24
C ASP A 110 18.88 11.56 11.47
N ALA A 111 17.96 12.41 11.93
CA ALA A 111 18.16 13.24 13.12
C ALA A 111 18.38 12.42 14.39
N ALA A 112 17.90 11.17 14.46
CA ALA A 112 18.13 10.28 15.60
C ALA A 112 19.50 9.59 15.54
N GLY A 113 20.22 9.66 14.41
CA GLY A 113 21.54 9.08 14.22
C GLY A 113 21.56 7.55 14.22
N LEU A 114 20.44 6.89 13.92
CA LEU A 114 20.31 5.43 13.98
C LEU A 114 20.61 4.75 12.64
N ALA A 115 20.18 5.36 11.54
CA ALA A 115 20.23 4.75 10.21
C ALA A 115 20.71 5.71 9.11
N GLY A 116 21.13 6.93 9.46
CA GLY A 116 21.61 7.92 8.51
C GLY A 116 22.92 7.50 7.82
N GLY A 117 23.15 8.01 6.62
CA GLY A 117 24.36 7.74 5.85
C GLY A 117 24.08 7.54 4.36
N ARG A 118 25.13 7.15 3.63
CA ARG A 118 25.07 6.96 2.19
C ARG A 118 25.15 5.49 1.82
N TYR A 119 24.17 5.03 1.05
CA TYR A 119 23.99 3.63 0.70
C TYR A 119 23.95 3.46 -0.82
N PHE A 120 24.73 2.52 -1.34
CA PHE A 120 24.67 2.10 -2.73
C PHE A 120 23.82 0.84 -2.82
N LEU A 121 22.69 0.94 -3.51
CA LEU A 121 21.81 -0.15 -3.86
C LEU A 121 22.08 -0.59 -5.29
N GLU A 122 22.33 -1.89 -5.49
CA GLU A 122 22.24 -2.58 -6.78
C GLU A 122 21.11 -3.59 -6.66
N ALA A 123 20.12 -3.50 -7.54
CA ALA A 123 18.91 -4.29 -7.44
C ALA A 123 18.46 -4.78 -8.81
N GLY A 124 17.82 -5.95 -8.84
CA GLY A 124 17.24 -6.54 -10.02
C GLY A 124 16.30 -7.71 -9.69
N PRO A 125 15.75 -8.38 -10.72
CA PRO A 125 14.88 -9.54 -10.56
C PRO A 125 15.54 -10.70 -9.78
N ASP A 126 16.87 -10.80 -9.85
CA ASP A 126 17.65 -11.88 -9.22
C ASP A 126 18.06 -11.57 -7.77
N GLY A 127 17.77 -10.37 -7.25
CA GLY A 127 18.08 -9.97 -5.89
C GLY A 127 18.58 -8.53 -5.78
N ALA A 128 19.00 -8.16 -4.58
CA ALA A 128 19.59 -6.86 -4.31
C ALA A 128 20.79 -6.99 -3.37
N ALA A 129 21.74 -6.07 -3.53
CA ALA A 129 22.88 -5.85 -2.64
C ALA A 129 22.90 -4.38 -2.25
N CYS A 130 23.07 -4.10 -0.97
CA CYS A 130 23.13 -2.75 -0.46
C CYS A 130 24.26 -2.59 0.55
N ALA A 131 25.14 -1.61 0.32
CA ALA A 131 26.25 -1.34 1.23
C ALA A 131 26.49 0.16 1.38
N THR A 132 27.14 0.55 2.48
CA THR A 132 27.58 1.94 2.66
C THR A 132 28.59 2.33 1.56
N THR A 133 28.57 3.59 1.15
CA THR A 133 29.41 4.06 0.03
C THR A 133 29.88 5.51 0.19
N GLY A 134 30.99 5.85 -0.46
CA GLY A 134 31.47 7.23 -0.62
C GLY A 134 31.11 7.87 -1.97
N ARG A 135 30.42 7.15 -2.87
CA ARG A 135 30.02 7.67 -4.20
C ARG A 135 29.11 8.89 -4.07
N PRO A 136 29.02 9.81 -5.05
CA PRO A 136 28.03 10.89 -5.03
C PRO A 136 26.60 10.33 -4.91
N ALA A 137 25.73 11.04 -4.18
CA ALA A 137 24.34 10.65 -4.05
C ALA A 137 23.58 10.84 -5.37
N ASP A 138 22.61 9.97 -5.62
CA ASP A 138 21.62 10.12 -6.68
C ASP A 138 20.35 10.78 -6.15
N LEU A 139 19.94 10.39 -4.94
CA LEU A 139 18.81 10.94 -4.20
C LEU A 139 19.22 11.23 -2.75
N THR A 140 18.82 12.40 -2.25
CA THR A 140 19.00 12.80 -0.85
C THR A 140 17.64 12.98 -0.17
N MET A 141 17.41 12.36 0.99
CA MET A 141 16.11 12.43 1.68
C MET A 141 16.23 12.16 3.20
N ASP A 142 15.17 12.43 3.96
CA ASP A 142 15.06 11.96 5.34
C ASP A 142 14.74 10.46 5.38
N ILE A 143 15.20 9.75 6.42
CA ILE A 143 14.94 8.32 6.62
C ILE A 143 13.44 7.97 6.64
N GLY A 144 12.57 8.89 7.04
CA GLY A 144 11.11 8.72 6.97
C GLY A 144 10.57 8.66 5.54
N GLU A 145 11.24 9.31 4.58
CA GLU A 145 10.88 9.20 3.15
C GLU A 145 11.21 7.82 2.61
N LEU A 146 12.32 7.21 3.02
CA LEU A 146 12.62 5.82 2.69
C LEU A 146 11.52 4.89 3.23
N GLY A 147 11.05 5.12 4.47
CA GLY A 147 9.92 4.40 5.04
C GLY A 147 8.63 4.55 4.23
N THR A 148 8.38 5.74 3.69
CA THR A 148 7.21 6.05 2.84
C THR A 148 7.27 5.32 1.49
N LEU A 149 8.46 5.24 0.88
CA LEU A 149 8.68 4.55 -0.40
C LEU A 149 8.78 3.03 -0.27
N TRP A 150 9.14 2.53 0.92
CA TRP A 150 9.58 1.15 1.11
C TRP A 150 8.57 0.10 0.63
N LEU A 151 7.28 0.26 0.96
CA LEU A 151 6.26 -0.71 0.57
C LEU A 151 5.75 -0.55 -0.87
N GLY A 152 6.27 0.44 -1.60
CA GLY A 152 6.01 0.63 -3.03
C GLY A 152 4.72 1.38 -3.37
N ASP A 153 4.10 2.05 -2.41
CA ASP A 153 2.89 2.83 -2.66
C ASP A 153 3.17 4.25 -3.17
N GLU A 154 4.05 4.98 -2.51
CA GLU A 154 4.31 6.37 -2.91
C GLU A 154 5.36 6.43 -4.04
N SER A 155 5.34 7.54 -4.78
CA SER A 155 6.29 7.84 -5.85
C SER A 155 7.41 8.75 -5.34
N ALA A 156 8.65 8.37 -5.62
CA ALA A 156 9.82 9.20 -5.42
C ALA A 156 9.74 10.49 -6.25
N ALA A 157 9.19 10.44 -7.47
CA ALA A 157 8.99 11.64 -8.28
C ALA A 157 7.97 12.61 -7.66
N ARG A 158 6.92 12.10 -7.01
CA ARG A 158 5.96 12.93 -6.26
C ARG A 158 6.62 13.57 -5.04
N LEU A 159 7.39 12.80 -4.26
CA LEU A 159 8.12 13.32 -3.11
C LEU A 159 9.19 14.36 -3.51
N ALA A 160 9.86 14.17 -4.66
CA ALA A 160 10.76 15.17 -5.23
C ALA A 160 10.02 16.45 -5.63
N SER A 161 8.84 16.32 -6.25
CA SER A 161 7.99 17.46 -6.61
C SER A 161 7.49 18.25 -5.38
N LEU A 162 7.40 17.60 -4.22
CA LEU A 162 7.07 18.23 -2.94
C LEU A 162 8.29 18.81 -2.21
N GLY A 163 9.51 18.62 -2.75
CA GLY A 163 10.76 19.03 -2.10
C GLY A 163 11.16 18.17 -0.89
N ARG A 164 10.54 16.99 -0.70
CA ARG A 164 10.89 16.03 0.37
C ARG A 164 12.09 15.16 0.01
N ILE A 165 12.35 14.98 -1.28
CA ILE A 165 13.53 14.30 -1.83
C ILE A 165 14.24 15.29 -2.75
N ALA A 166 15.56 15.41 -2.62
CA ALA A 166 16.39 16.10 -3.59
C ALA A 166 16.92 15.09 -4.61
N GLU A 167 16.68 15.37 -5.89
CA GLU A 167 17.26 14.61 -7.00
C GLU A 167 18.61 15.21 -7.39
N GLU A 168 19.68 14.52 -7.01
CA GLU A 168 21.06 14.97 -7.26
C GLU A 168 21.53 14.55 -8.66
N ARG A 169 21.09 13.36 -9.12
CA ARG A 169 21.31 12.87 -10.48
C ARG A 169 19.99 12.91 -11.27
N PRO A 170 19.92 13.64 -12.40
CA PRO A 170 18.72 13.67 -13.24
C PRO A 170 18.23 12.26 -13.62
N GLY A 171 16.94 12.00 -13.38
CA GLY A 171 16.28 10.73 -13.67
C GLY A 171 16.40 9.67 -12.57
N ALA A 172 17.09 9.95 -11.46
CA ALA A 172 17.18 9.06 -10.31
C ALA A 172 15.82 8.83 -9.63
N ALA A 173 14.96 9.85 -9.55
CA ALA A 173 13.63 9.70 -8.94
C ALA A 173 12.73 8.78 -9.78
N ALA A 174 12.79 8.91 -11.11
CA ALA A 174 12.09 8.01 -12.02
C ALA A 174 12.64 6.58 -12.00
N LEU A 175 13.95 6.41 -11.79
CA LEU A 175 14.55 5.09 -11.59
C LEU A 175 14.09 4.47 -10.25
N ALA A 176 14.04 5.26 -9.18
CA ALA A 176 13.54 4.83 -7.88
C ALA A 176 12.08 4.36 -7.97
N ASP A 177 11.22 5.06 -8.72
CA ASP A 177 9.86 4.60 -8.96
C ASP A 177 9.81 3.24 -9.65
N ARG A 178 10.61 3.01 -10.69
CA ARG A 178 10.65 1.71 -11.38
C ARG A 178 11.16 0.58 -10.48
N LEU A 179 12.10 0.87 -9.59
CA LEU A 179 12.64 -0.10 -8.64
C LEU A 179 11.66 -0.38 -7.50
N LEU A 180 11.03 0.66 -6.94
CA LEU A 180 10.33 0.57 -5.66
C LEU A 180 8.82 0.37 -5.79
N ARG A 181 8.17 0.78 -6.88
CA ARG A 181 6.71 0.66 -7.02
C ARG A 181 6.27 -0.78 -7.20
N THR A 182 5.14 -1.10 -6.59
CA THR A 182 4.48 -2.40 -6.70
C THR A 182 3.16 -2.29 -7.49
N PRO A 183 2.69 -3.37 -8.14
CA PRO A 183 1.46 -3.33 -8.93
C PRO A 183 0.19 -3.20 -8.07
N ARG A 184 0.25 -3.60 -6.80
CA ARG A 184 -0.82 -3.42 -5.81
C ARG A 184 -0.33 -2.55 -4.67
N ARG A 185 -1.21 -1.70 -4.16
CA ARG A 185 -0.91 -0.86 -3.00
C ARG A 185 -0.78 -1.76 -1.75
N PRO A 186 0.20 -1.51 -0.88
CA PRO A 186 0.38 -2.27 0.34
C PRO A 186 -0.80 -2.05 1.29
N TRP A 187 -1.18 -3.12 1.97
CA TRP A 187 -2.30 -3.13 2.91
C TRP A 187 -1.97 -4.02 4.10
N CYS A 188 -2.21 -3.52 5.31
CA CYS A 188 -2.15 -4.29 6.54
C CYS A 188 -3.59 -4.47 7.04
N PRO A 189 -4.14 -5.70 7.04
CA PRO A 189 -5.51 -5.94 7.49
C PRO A 189 -5.66 -5.82 9.02
N ASP A 190 -4.55 -5.86 9.75
CA ASP A 190 -4.50 -5.87 11.21
C ASP A 190 -4.23 -4.48 11.79
N SER A 191 -4.49 -4.35 13.09
CA SER A 191 -4.12 -3.20 13.93
C SER A 191 -3.39 -3.69 15.17
N PHE A 192 -2.26 -3.07 15.51
CA PHE A 192 -1.44 -3.37 16.67
C PHE A 192 -0.79 -2.10 17.23
#